data_AF-A0A838NWP4-F1
#
_entry.id   AF-A0A838NWP4-F1
#
_cell.length_a   1.000
_cell.length_b   1.000
_cell.length_c   1.000
_cell.angle_alpha   90.00
_cell.angle_beta   90.00
_cell.angle_gamma   90.00
#
_symmetry.space_group_name_H-M   'P 1'
#
loop_
_entity.id
_entity.type
_entity.pdbx_description
1 polymer ?
#
loop_
_entity_poly.entity_id
_entity_poly.type
_entity_poly.pdbx_seq_one_letter_code
_entity_poly.pdbx_strand_id
1 'polypeptide(L)'
;MNNESQWTEPDLESRLDDAVDDFRIDSQRWEDPEAGKLINELADRIARFLLEAAHNLVAGSEAEKLRGIPDTFPSNKNLPLYPQVFEAIQIRIAAEYLESTWQMTERSFDLLRFVVAGNPKEQVRGFLARVARCYILGLAPECAVFCRASIENALNEKYHATGTEWPRNERGESPAPLRIQLACDKGWLSAEAAVDARTIWTRGSKSAHADVRLVKHARDTVAATSRVIAELYA
;
A
#
# COMPACT_ATOMS: atom_id res chain seq x y z
N MET A 1 5.60 -52.73 4.48
CA MET A 1 6.37 -51.47 4.52
C MET A 1 5.36 -50.37 4.80
N ASN A 2 5.35 -49.84 6.02
CA ASN A 2 4.45 -48.75 6.39
C ASN A 2 4.98 -47.47 5.76
N ASN A 3 4.25 -46.92 4.82
CA ASN A 3 4.52 -45.61 4.25
C ASN A 3 4.01 -44.60 5.28
N GLU A 4 4.85 -44.23 6.24
CA GLU A 4 4.57 -43.12 7.15
C GLU A 4 4.54 -41.86 6.30
N SER A 5 3.34 -41.45 5.91
CA SER A 5 3.08 -40.16 5.30
C SER A 5 3.62 -39.10 6.25
N GLN A 6 4.74 -38.47 5.88
CA GLN A 6 5.25 -37.31 6.59
C GLN A 6 4.17 -36.24 6.53
N TRP A 7 3.48 -36.05 7.66
CA TRP A 7 2.55 -34.96 7.82
C TRP A 7 3.38 -33.67 7.84
N THR A 8 3.26 -32.88 6.78
CA THR A 8 3.78 -31.53 6.73
C THR A 8 2.71 -30.60 7.29
N GLU A 9 3.09 -29.80 8.29
CA GLU A 9 2.21 -28.77 8.83
C GLU A 9 1.83 -27.81 7.69
N PRO A 10 0.52 -27.58 7.44
CA PRO A 10 0.08 -26.68 6.39
C PRO A 10 0.59 -25.26 6.67
N ASP A 11 1.04 -24.59 5.63
CA ASP A 11 1.43 -23.19 5.74
C ASP A 11 0.23 -22.28 6.06
N LEU A 12 0.50 -21.03 6.40
CA LEU A 12 -0.54 -20.10 6.83
C LEU A 12 -1.61 -19.88 5.74
N GLU A 13 -1.21 -19.90 4.48
CA GLU A 13 -2.10 -19.75 3.33
C GLU A 13 -3.05 -20.94 3.24
N SER A 14 -2.50 -22.16 3.27
CA SER A 14 -3.28 -23.39 3.30
C SER A 14 -4.26 -23.43 4.47
N ARG A 15 -3.84 -23.00 5.67
CA ARG A 15 -4.72 -22.95 6.86
C ARG A 15 -5.85 -21.94 6.75
N LEU A 16 -5.65 -20.86 6.00
CA LEU A 16 -6.65 -19.83 5.78
C LEU A 16 -7.60 -20.22 4.64
N ASP A 17 -7.06 -20.80 3.58
CA ASP A 17 -7.84 -21.42 2.52
C ASP A 17 -8.71 -22.54 3.08
N ASP A 18 -8.16 -23.38 3.96
CA ASP A 18 -8.90 -24.39 4.71
C ASP A 18 -10.02 -23.76 5.54
N ALA A 19 -9.82 -22.61 6.18
CA ALA A 19 -10.89 -21.94 6.94
C ALA A 19 -11.99 -21.36 6.04
N VAL A 20 -11.64 -20.83 4.87
CA VAL A 20 -12.60 -20.35 3.86
C VAL A 20 -13.36 -21.52 3.24
N ASP A 21 -12.67 -22.62 2.97
CA ASP A 21 -13.24 -23.85 2.44
C ASP A 21 -14.09 -24.58 3.47
N ASP A 22 -13.70 -24.60 4.74
CA ASP A 22 -14.49 -25.13 5.85
C ASP A 22 -15.81 -24.37 5.98
N PHE A 23 -15.78 -23.03 5.90
CA PHE A 23 -17.03 -22.25 5.87
C PHE A 23 -17.91 -22.59 4.65
N ARG A 24 -17.30 -22.77 3.48
CA ARG A 24 -18.02 -23.15 2.25
C ARG A 24 -18.60 -24.55 2.37
N ILE A 25 -17.86 -25.51 2.91
CA ILE A 25 -18.29 -26.90 3.10
C ILE A 25 -19.38 -26.97 4.17
N ASP A 26 -19.23 -26.25 5.27
CA ASP A 26 -20.22 -26.21 6.33
C ASP A 26 -21.54 -25.61 5.84
N SER A 27 -21.49 -24.59 4.99
CA SER A 27 -22.71 -24.03 4.37
C SER A 27 -23.48 -25.02 3.48
N GLN A 28 -22.80 -26.03 2.92
CA GLN A 28 -23.44 -27.12 2.16
C GLN A 28 -24.03 -28.21 3.08
N ARG A 29 -23.61 -28.23 4.35
CA ARG A 29 -24.08 -29.15 5.39
C ARG A 29 -25.20 -28.56 6.27
N TRP A 30 -25.64 -27.34 5.97
CA TRP A 30 -26.77 -26.74 6.67
C TRP A 30 -28.06 -27.52 6.40
N GLU A 31 -29.03 -27.40 7.32
CA GLU A 31 -30.32 -28.11 7.25
C GLU A 31 -31.07 -27.85 5.93
N ASP A 32 -30.81 -26.71 5.29
CA ASP A 32 -31.27 -26.36 3.94
C ASP A 32 -30.07 -25.97 3.04
N PRO A 33 -29.55 -26.89 2.21
CA PRO A 33 -28.42 -26.63 1.31
C PRO A 33 -28.70 -25.58 0.23
N GLU A 34 -29.95 -25.45 -0.22
CA GLU A 34 -30.33 -24.44 -1.23
C GLU A 34 -30.33 -23.04 -0.62
N ALA A 35 -30.79 -22.91 0.63
CA ALA A 35 -30.65 -21.67 1.39
C ALA A 35 -29.17 -21.32 1.64
N GLY A 36 -28.34 -22.30 2.00
CA GLY A 36 -26.88 -22.11 2.15
C GLY A 36 -26.21 -21.62 0.87
N LYS A 37 -26.59 -22.18 -0.29
CA LYS A 37 -26.12 -21.73 -1.61
C LYS A 37 -26.54 -20.30 -1.92
N LEU A 38 -27.81 -19.95 -1.71
CA LEU A 38 -28.32 -18.59 -1.93
C LEU A 38 -27.61 -17.56 -1.04
N ILE A 39 -27.34 -17.91 0.22
CA ILE A 39 -26.61 -17.06 1.18
C ILE A 39 -25.19 -16.78 0.68
N ASN A 40 -24.47 -17.80 0.19
CA ASN A 40 -23.14 -17.63 -0.37
C ASN A 40 -23.13 -16.77 -1.63
N GLU A 41 -24.05 -17.02 -2.57
CA GLU A 41 -24.15 -16.24 -3.82
C GLU A 41 -24.44 -14.77 -3.53
N LEU A 42 -25.33 -14.48 -2.58
CA LEU A 42 -25.65 -13.12 -2.15
C LEU A 42 -24.46 -12.46 -1.46
N ALA A 43 -23.80 -13.16 -0.53
CA ALA A 43 -22.64 -12.66 0.18
C ALA A 43 -21.49 -12.33 -0.77
N ASP A 44 -21.21 -13.20 -1.73
CA ASP A 44 -20.18 -12.99 -2.75
C ASP A 44 -20.49 -11.77 -3.64
N ARG A 45 -21.75 -11.63 -4.07
CA ARG A 45 -22.19 -10.47 -4.86
C ARG A 45 -22.04 -9.16 -4.08
N ILE A 46 -22.40 -9.16 -2.79
CA ILE A 46 -22.26 -7.97 -1.92
C ILE A 46 -20.78 -7.67 -1.66
N ALA A 47 -19.96 -8.67 -1.33
CA ALA A 47 -18.52 -8.49 -1.10
C ALA A 47 -17.83 -7.93 -2.34
N ARG A 48 -18.06 -8.52 -3.53
CA ARG A 48 -17.53 -8.00 -4.79
C ARG A 48 -17.97 -6.56 -5.04
N PHE A 49 -19.25 -6.26 -4.84
CA PHE A 49 -19.74 -4.90 -5.00
C PHE A 49 -19.09 -3.91 -4.03
N LEU A 50 -18.90 -4.27 -2.75
CA LEU A 50 -18.22 -3.43 -1.77
C LEU A 50 -16.75 -3.19 -2.14
N LEU A 51 -16.04 -4.24 -2.58
CA LEU A 51 -14.65 -4.15 -3.03
C LEU A 51 -14.51 -3.31 -4.30
N GLU A 52 -15.36 -3.55 -5.31
CA GLU A 52 -15.42 -2.75 -6.53
C GLU A 52 -15.77 -1.29 -6.24
N ALA A 53 -16.74 -1.04 -5.36
CA ALA A 53 -17.09 0.30 -4.96
C ALA A 53 -15.94 1.01 -4.26
N ALA A 54 -15.24 0.33 -3.34
CA ALA A 54 -14.04 0.86 -2.68
C ALA A 54 -12.94 1.21 -3.71
N HIS A 55 -12.69 0.33 -4.69
CA HIS A 55 -11.75 0.57 -5.78
C HIS A 55 -12.17 1.73 -6.71
N ASN A 56 -13.48 1.97 -6.84
CA ASN A 56 -14.06 2.96 -7.75
C ASN A 56 -14.54 4.25 -7.06
N LEU A 57 -14.26 4.46 -5.78
CA LEU A 57 -14.59 5.70 -5.06
C LEU A 57 -14.09 6.97 -5.77
N VAL A 58 -13.04 6.84 -6.60
CA VAL A 58 -12.43 7.93 -7.37
C VAL A 58 -13.16 8.19 -8.70
N ALA A 59 -13.85 7.19 -9.26
CA ALA A 59 -14.59 7.32 -10.51
C ALA A 59 -16.05 7.69 -10.18
N GLY A 60 -16.36 8.99 -10.18
CA GLY A 60 -17.67 9.53 -9.81
C GLY A 60 -18.92 8.95 -10.53
N SER A 61 -18.74 8.05 -11.51
CA SER A 61 -19.81 7.30 -12.18
C SER A 61 -20.43 6.18 -11.33
N GLU A 62 -19.76 5.70 -10.28
CA GLU A 62 -20.25 4.57 -9.47
C GLU A 62 -20.91 5.00 -8.15
N ALA A 63 -20.79 6.29 -7.79
CA ALA A 63 -21.45 6.86 -6.62
C ALA A 63 -22.99 6.74 -6.70
N GLU A 64 -23.56 6.70 -7.90
CA GLU A 64 -25.00 6.45 -8.10
C GLU A 64 -25.41 5.01 -7.78
N LYS A 65 -24.54 4.01 -8.02
CA LYS A 65 -24.82 2.61 -7.64
C LYS A 65 -24.78 2.43 -6.12
N LEU A 66 -23.96 3.21 -5.43
CA LEU A 66 -23.90 3.25 -3.97
C LEU A 66 -25.14 3.89 -3.33
N ARG A 67 -25.83 4.82 -4.01
CA ARG A 67 -27.10 5.41 -3.52
C ARG A 67 -28.24 4.39 -3.36
N GLY A 68 -28.12 3.23 -4.00
CA GLY A 68 -29.08 2.13 -3.86
C GLY A 68 -28.89 1.30 -2.60
N ILE A 69 -27.76 1.44 -1.89
CA ILE A 69 -27.57 0.81 -0.59
C ILE A 69 -28.30 1.66 0.45
N PRO A 70 -29.26 1.09 1.21
CA PRO A 70 -29.89 1.83 2.30
C PRO A 70 -28.83 2.31 3.29
N ASP A 71 -28.93 3.56 3.78
CA ASP A 71 -28.07 4.10 4.86
C ASP A 71 -28.11 3.25 6.15
N THR A 72 -29.11 2.37 6.23
CA THR A 72 -29.28 1.43 7.33
C THR A 72 -28.47 0.15 7.14
N PHE A 73 -27.84 -0.14 6.01
CA PHE A 73 -26.96 -1.30 5.84
C PHE A 73 -25.59 -1.07 6.51
N PRO A 74 -25.01 -2.05 7.22
CA PRO A 74 -25.52 -3.39 7.54
C PRO A 74 -26.44 -3.42 8.77
N SER A 75 -26.58 -2.30 9.48
CA SER A 75 -27.30 -2.13 10.76
C SER A 75 -28.83 -2.34 10.72
N ASN A 76 -29.42 -2.60 9.55
CA ASN A 76 -30.85 -2.72 9.36
C ASN A 76 -31.29 -4.08 9.87
N LYS A 77 -31.72 -4.13 11.13
CA LYS A 77 -32.28 -5.33 11.76
C LYS A 77 -33.50 -5.90 11.02
N ASN A 78 -34.09 -5.15 10.08
CA ASN A 78 -35.24 -5.56 9.28
C ASN A 78 -34.86 -6.10 7.88
N LEU A 79 -33.58 -6.04 7.49
CA LEU A 79 -33.08 -6.86 6.40
C LEU A 79 -32.76 -8.23 7.01
N PRO A 80 -33.45 -9.32 6.62
CA PRO A 80 -33.15 -10.67 7.06
C PRO A 80 -31.88 -11.18 6.37
N LEU A 81 -30.82 -10.37 6.35
CA LEU A 81 -29.47 -10.87 6.19
C LEU A 81 -29.16 -11.50 7.54
N TYR A 82 -29.54 -12.78 7.64
CA TYR A 82 -29.18 -13.66 8.72
C TYR A 82 -27.70 -13.42 9.11
N PRO A 83 -27.33 -13.48 10.41
CA PRO A 83 -25.94 -13.34 10.86
C PRO A 83 -24.92 -14.06 9.96
N GLN A 84 -25.32 -15.20 9.42
CA GLN A 84 -24.65 -16.02 8.42
C GLN A 84 -24.27 -15.30 7.11
N VAL A 85 -25.16 -14.46 6.55
CA VAL A 85 -24.86 -13.69 5.33
C VAL A 85 -23.82 -12.62 5.62
N PHE A 86 -23.93 -11.97 6.78
CA PHE A 86 -22.97 -10.95 7.20
C PHE A 86 -21.59 -11.56 7.47
N GLU A 87 -21.56 -12.69 8.18
CA GLU A 87 -20.34 -13.48 8.40
C GLU A 87 -19.71 -13.93 7.07
N ALA A 88 -20.51 -14.43 6.12
CA ALA A 88 -20.03 -14.77 4.79
C ALA A 88 -19.44 -13.56 4.04
N ILE A 89 -20.07 -12.38 4.11
CA ILE A 89 -19.53 -11.14 3.53
C ILE A 89 -18.20 -10.77 4.19
N GLN A 90 -18.11 -10.86 5.52
CA GLN A 90 -16.89 -10.56 6.27
C GLN A 90 -15.75 -11.51 5.90
N ILE A 91 -16.01 -12.81 5.80
CA ILE A 91 -15.03 -13.83 5.37
C ILE A 91 -14.55 -13.54 3.95
N ARG A 92 -15.46 -13.23 3.02
CA ARG A 92 -15.13 -12.91 1.62
C ARG A 92 -14.27 -11.65 1.50
N ILE A 93 -14.64 -10.59 2.22
CA ILE A 93 -13.83 -9.37 2.27
C ILE A 93 -12.47 -9.68 2.88
N ALA A 94 -12.44 -10.40 4.01
CA ALA A 94 -11.19 -10.77 4.66
C ALA A 94 -10.28 -11.56 3.71
N ALA A 95 -10.81 -12.53 2.97
CA ALA A 95 -10.05 -13.32 1.98
C ALA A 95 -9.34 -12.45 0.93
N GLU A 96 -10.00 -11.42 0.40
CA GLU A 96 -9.35 -10.48 -0.53
C GLU A 96 -8.17 -9.74 0.12
N TYR A 97 -8.33 -9.32 1.38
CA TYR A 97 -7.24 -8.70 2.14
C TYR A 97 -6.17 -9.71 2.57
N LEU A 98 -6.47 -11.01 2.64
CA LEU A 98 -5.52 -12.06 2.99
C LEU A 98 -4.50 -12.30 1.89
N GLU A 99 -4.87 -12.30 0.60
CA GLU A 99 -3.88 -12.37 -0.50
C GLU A 99 -2.87 -11.21 -0.40
N SER A 100 -3.31 -10.06 0.11
CA SER A 100 -2.43 -8.92 0.38
C SER A 100 -1.44 -9.17 1.54
N THR A 101 -1.72 -10.08 2.48
CA THR A 101 -0.84 -10.34 3.65
C THR A 101 0.49 -10.98 3.28
N TRP A 102 0.52 -11.87 2.28
CA TRP A 102 1.78 -12.42 1.78
C TRP A 102 2.62 -11.32 1.14
N GLN A 103 2.02 -10.53 0.25
CA GLN A 103 2.70 -9.40 -0.39
C GLN A 103 3.17 -8.38 0.67
N MET A 104 2.38 -8.13 1.71
CA MET A 104 2.78 -7.30 2.86
C MET A 104 4.00 -7.87 3.59
N THR A 105 4.06 -9.20 3.75
CA THR A 105 5.17 -9.91 4.37
C THR A 105 6.44 -9.81 3.51
N GLU A 106 6.35 -10.07 2.21
CA GLU A 106 7.46 -9.89 1.27
C GLU A 106 7.99 -8.45 1.27
N ARG A 107 7.08 -7.46 1.20
CA ARG A 107 7.43 -6.04 1.28
C ARG A 107 8.06 -5.68 2.62
N SER A 108 7.64 -6.33 3.71
CA SER A 108 8.26 -6.17 5.04
C SER A 108 9.70 -6.71 5.05
N PHE A 109 9.95 -7.88 4.44
CA PHE A 109 11.30 -8.40 4.27
C PHE A 109 12.16 -7.53 3.36
N ASP A 110 11.61 -6.96 2.30
CA ASP A 110 12.31 -6.00 1.45
C ASP A 110 12.73 -4.75 2.23
N LEU A 111 11.84 -4.19 3.05
CA LEU A 111 12.19 -3.08 3.94
C LEU A 111 13.25 -3.45 4.95
N LEU A 112 13.15 -4.64 5.56
CA LEU A 112 14.16 -5.13 6.50
C LEU A 112 15.53 -5.23 5.82
N ARG A 113 15.58 -5.76 4.59
CA ARG A 113 16.83 -5.82 3.80
C ARG A 113 17.41 -4.43 3.58
N PHE A 114 16.59 -3.42 3.25
CA PHE A 114 17.06 -2.04 3.10
C PHE A 114 17.61 -1.46 4.41
N VAL A 115 16.92 -1.67 5.53
CA VAL A 115 17.36 -1.16 6.84
C VAL A 115 18.63 -1.85 7.30
N VAL A 116 18.72 -3.18 7.18
CA VAL A 116 19.90 -3.95 7.61
C VAL A 116 21.11 -3.65 6.73
N ALA A 117 20.94 -3.66 5.40
CA ALA A 117 22.05 -3.42 4.48
C ALA A 117 22.53 -1.97 4.49
N GLY A 118 21.61 -1.00 4.59
CA GLY A 118 21.94 0.42 4.56
C GLY A 118 22.37 1.00 5.90
N ASN A 119 22.08 0.32 7.02
CA ASN A 119 22.25 0.81 8.39
C ASN A 119 21.93 2.32 8.54
N PRO A 120 20.70 2.75 8.17
CA PRO A 120 20.38 4.16 8.06
C PRO A 120 20.49 4.87 9.42
N LYS A 121 20.95 6.14 9.39
CA LYS A 121 20.97 7.03 10.56
C LYS A 121 19.56 7.20 11.14
N GLU A 122 19.46 7.61 12.40
CA GLU A 122 18.19 7.69 13.14
C GLU A 122 17.14 8.55 12.43
N GLN A 123 17.53 9.70 11.88
CA GLN A 123 16.65 10.58 11.11
C GLN A 123 16.03 9.83 9.93
N VAL A 124 16.86 9.10 9.18
CA VAL A 124 16.44 8.29 8.02
C VAL A 124 15.50 7.17 8.44
N ARG A 125 15.74 6.52 9.58
CA ARG A 125 14.82 5.51 10.16
C ARG A 125 13.45 6.10 10.47
N GLY A 126 13.40 7.32 11.00
CA GLY A 126 12.14 8.03 11.25
C GLY A 126 11.31 8.25 9.98
N PHE A 127 11.96 8.59 8.87
CA PHE A 127 11.29 8.70 7.56
C PHE A 127 10.84 7.34 7.02
N LEU A 128 11.73 6.35 7.05
CA LEU A 128 11.44 5.00 6.58
C LEU A 128 10.26 4.38 7.34
N ALA A 129 10.12 4.65 8.63
CA ALA A 129 8.97 4.17 9.41
C ALA A 129 7.62 4.69 8.87
N ARG A 130 7.58 5.90 8.33
CA ARG A 130 6.35 6.48 7.73
C ARG A 130 6.07 5.87 6.35
N VAL A 131 7.10 5.80 5.51
CA VAL A 131 7.02 5.21 4.16
C VAL A 131 6.68 3.72 4.22
N ALA A 132 7.22 3.01 5.22
CA ALA A 132 7.06 1.58 5.40
C ALA A 132 5.59 1.17 5.49
N ARG A 133 4.76 1.92 6.20
CA ARG A 133 3.33 1.61 6.36
C ARG A 133 2.61 1.59 5.01
N CYS A 134 2.79 2.64 4.22
CA CYS A 134 2.18 2.73 2.89
C CYS A 134 2.74 1.66 1.95
N TYR A 135 4.06 1.42 1.99
CA TYR A 135 4.68 0.41 1.14
C TYR A 135 4.18 -1.00 1.47
N ILE A 136 4.19 -1.40 2.75
CA ILE A 136 3.71 -2.71 3.19
C ILE A 136 2.27 -2.91 2.73
N LEU A 137 1.39 -1.95 3.01
CA LEU A 137 -0.03 -1.99 2.64
C LEU A 137 -0.30 -1.90 1.13
N GLY A 138 0.71 -1.74 0.28
CA GLY A 138 0.52 -1.65 -1.18
C GLY A 138 -0.02 -0.31 -1.67
N LEU A 139 0.03 0.72 -0.83
CA LEU A 139 -0.40 2.09 -1.12
C LEU A 139 0.70 2.82 -1.90
N ALA A 140 0.90 2.41 -3.15
CA ALA A 140 2.00 2.87 -4.00
C ALA A 140 1.99 4.40 -4.26
N PRO A 141 0.85 5.05 -4.57
CA PRO A 141 0.79 6.51 -4.74
C PRO A 141 1.19 7.26 -3.47
N GLU A 142 0.64 6.86 -2.32
CA GLU A 142 0.92 7.45 -1.01
C GLU A 142 2.40 7.26 -0.64
N CYS A 143 2.93 6.06 -0.90
CA CYS A 143 4.34 5.75 -0.72
C CYS A 143 5.22 6.71 -1.53
N ALA A 144 4.89 6.98 -2.80
CA ALA A 144 5.64 7.90 -3.64
C ALA A 144 5.55 9.36 -3.16
N VAL A 145 4.39 9.80 -2.66
CA VAL A 145 4.21 11.12 -2.05
C VAL A 145 5.08 11.27 -0.80
N PHE A 146 5.07 10.28 0.11
CA PHE A 146 5.89 10.31 1.31
C PHE A 146 7.40 10.25 0.99
N CYS A 147 7.79 9.48 -0.03
CA CYS A 147 9.16 9.44 -0.52
C CYS A 147 9.63 10.82 -1.00
N ARG A 148 8.81 11.53 -1.80
CA ARG A 148 9.10 12.91 -2.23
C ARG A 148 9.24 13.85 -1.03
N ALA A 149 8.26 13.84 -0.13
CA ALA A 149 8.26 14.71 1.05
C ALA A 149 9.50 14.48 1.94
N SER A 150 9.98 13.24 2.04
CA SER A 150 11.18 12.91 2.80
C SER A 150 12.45 13.50 2.17
N ILE A 151 12.57 13.45 0.84
CA ILE A 151 13.69 14.09 0.12
C ILE A 151 13.64 15.60 0.25
N GLU A 152 12.45 16.19 0.14
CA GLU A 152 12.26 17.63 0.33
C GLU A 152 12.74 18.07 1.71
N ASN A 153 12.33 17.38 2.76
CA ASN A 153 12.77 17.67 4.13
C ASN A 153 14.29 17.50 4.30
N ALA A 154 14.87 16.41 3.78
CA ALA A 154 16.32 16.17 3.88
C ALA A 154 17.13 17.25 3.15
N LEU A 155 16.67 17.70 1.98
CA LEU A 155 17.26 18.86 1.28
C LEU A 155 17.13 20.12 2.15
N ASN A 156 15.92 20.44 2.64
CA ASN A 156 15.71 21.62 3.48
C ASN A 156 16.69 21.66 4.67
N GLU A 157 16.87 20.54 5.36
CA GLU A 157 17.79 20.41 6.48
C GLU A 157 19.26 20.57 6.05
N LYS A 158 19.68 19.95 4.94
CA LYS A 158 21.07 20.07 4.44
C LYS A 158 21.41 21.50 4.02
N TYR A 159 20.49 22.19 3.36
CA TYR A 159 20.66 23.61 2.99
C TYR A 159 20.75 24.50 4.22
N HIS A 160 19.86 24.30 5.20
CA HIS A 160 19.88 25.04 6.46
C HIS A 160 21.17 24.80 7.25
N ALA A 161 21.60 23.53 7.39
CA ALA A 161 22.79 23.15 8.15
C ALA A 161 24.09 23.71 7.54
N THR A 162 24.14 23.89 6.22
CA THR A 162 25.32 24.45 5.53
C THR A 162 25.24 25.97 5.33
N GLY A 163 24.14 26.62 5.74
CA GLY A 163 23.91 28.04 5.51
C GLY A 163 23.80 28.41 4.03
N THR A 164 23.46 27.45 3.16
CA THR A 164 23.33 27.68 1.72
C THR A 164 21.92 28.15 1.41
N GLU A 165 21.78 29.26 0.69
CA GLU A 165 20.48 29.72 0.23
C GLU A 165 19.90 28.84 -0.88
N TRP A 166 18.57 28.80 -0.96
CA TRP A 166 17.86 28.10 -2.03
C TRP A 166 18.18 28.70 -3.40
N PRO A 167 18.51 27.88 -4.42
CA PRO A 167 18.68 28.39 -5.77
C PRO A 167 17.35 28.90 -6.28
N ARG A 168 17.36 30.08 -6.91
CA ARG A 168 16.18 30.71 -7.51
C ARG A 168 16.33 30.81 -9.03
N ASN A 169 15.24 30.62 -9.76
CA ASN A 169 15.16 30.91 -11.18
C ASN A 169 14.99 32.43 -11.42
N GLU A 170 14.91 32.84 -12.69
CA GLU A 170 14.71 34.25 -13.08
C GLU A 170 13.43 34.88 -12.53
N ARG A 171 12.43 34.05 -12.17
CA ARG A 171 11.17 34.48 -11.55
C ARG A 171 11.25 34.57 -10.03
N GLY A 172 12.42 34.30 -9.44
CA GLY A 172 12.61 34.24 -7.99
C GLY A 172 12.06 32.98 -7.33
N GLU A 173 11.59 31.99 -8.09
CA GLU A 173 11.06 30.72 -7.57
C GLU A 173 12.20 29.73 -7.33
N SER A 174 12.03 28.81 -6.38
CA SER A 174 13.00 27.73 -6.14
C SER A 174 12.40 26.37 -6.50
N PRO A 175 12.38 25.98 -7.79
CA PRO A 175 11.85 24.71 -8.24
C PRO A 175 12.77 23.54 -7.87
N ALA A 176 12.18 22.38 -7.55
CA ALA A 176 12.92 21.21 -7.09
C ALA A 176 14.06 20.72 -7.99
N PRO A 177 13.95 20.73 -9.33
CA PRO A 177 15.08 20.36 -10.19
C PRO A 177 16.33 21.22 -9.95
N LEU A 178 16.17 22.53 -9.69
CA LEU A 178 17.31 23.41 -9.39
C LEU A 178 17.92 23.10 -8.03
N ARG A 179 17.08 22.80 -7.03
CA ARG A 179 17.49 22.40 -5.68
C ARG A 179 18.34 21.13 -5.69
N ILE A 180 17.89 20.13 -6.45
CA ILE A 180 18.59 18.85 -6.62
C ILE A 180 19.88 19.05 -7.41
N GLN A 181 19.86 19.86 -8.48
CA GLN A 181 21.05 20.13 -9.27
C GLN A 181 22.13 20.82 -8.44
N LEU A 182 21.79 21.86 -7.68
CA LEU A 182 22.76 22.53 -6.82
C LEU A 182 23.30 21.60 -5.72
N ALA A 183 22.47 20.72 -5.15
CA ALA A 183 22.96 19.71 -4.20
C ALA A 183 23.97 18.75 -4.85
N CYS A 184 23.78 18.39 -6.12
CA CYS A 184 24.74 17.62 -6.91
C CYS A 184 26.03 18.41 -7.18
N ASP A 185 25.92 19.67 -7.59
CA ASP A 185 27.07 20.54 -7.88
C ASP A 185 27.93 20.81 -6.63
N LYS A 186 27.30 20.83 -5.45
CA LYS A 186 27.96 20.94 -4.15
C LYS A 186 28.55 19.62 -3.63
N GLY A 187 28.34 18.51 -4.35
CA GLY A 187 28.80 17.18 -3.96
C GLY A 187 28.07 16.57 -2.78
N TRP A 188 26.88 17.08 -2.42
CA TRP A 188 26.02 16.46 -1.40
C TRP A 188 25.22 15.28 -1.94
N LEU A 189 25.04 15.26 -3.26
CA LEU A 189 24.49 14.15 -4.01
C LEU A 189 25.46 13.76 -5.11
N SER A 190 25.62 12.47 -5.32
CA SER A 190 26.18 11.89 -6.54
C SER A 190 25.27 12.18 -7.73
N ALA A 191 25.83 12.11 -8.95
CA ALA A 191 25.05 12.29 -10.17
C ALA A 191 23.91 11.27 -10.28
N GLU A 192 24.15 10.03 -9.85
CA GLU A 192 23.15 8.96 -9.81
C GLU A 192 22.04 9.28 -8.80
N ALA A 193 22.39 9.66 -7.57
CA ALA A 193 21.40 10.04 -6.56
C ALA A 193 20.59 11.29 -6.98
N ALA A 194 21.19 12.23 -7.71
CA ALA A 194 20.45 13.36 -8.27
C ALA A 194 19.42 12.93 -9.34
N VAL A 195 19.73 11.92 -10.17
CA VAL A 195 18.77 11.32 -11.11
C VAL A 195 17.64 10.61 -10.36
N ASP A 196 17.97 9.83 -9.33
CA ASP A 196 17.01 9.17 -8.45
C ASP A 196 16.08 10.19 -7.78
N ALA A 197 16.63 11.27 -7.19
CA ALA A 197 15.87 12.32 -6.54
C ALA A 197 14.88 12.99 -7.50
N ARG A 198 15.29 13.29 -8.74
CA ARG A 198 14.39 13.84 -9.77
C ARG A 198 13.28 12.86 -10.15
N THR A 199 13.62 11.58 -10.25
CA THR A 199 12.65 10.51 -10.54
C THR A 199 11.61 10.39 -9.44
N ILE A 200 12.03 10.36 -8.18
CA ILE A 200 11.16 10.31 -7.01
C ILE A 200 10.27 11.56 -6.95
N TRP A 201 10.85 12.74 -7.19
CA TRP A 201 10.08 13.98 -7.22
C TRP A 201 8.98 13.95 -8.28
N THR A 202 9.31 13.50 -9.48
CA THR A 202 8.37 13.36 -10.59
C THR A 202 7.25 12.37 -10.25
N ARG A 203 7.60 11.20 -9.70
CA ARG A 203 6.63 10.18 -9.28
C ARG A 203 5.71 10.71 -8.19
N GLY A 204 6.25 11.32 -7.13
CA GLY A 204 5.45 11.88 -6.04
C GLY A 204 4.53 13.00 -6.50
N SER A 205 4.99 13.90 -7.37
CA SER A 205 4.13 14.97 -7.93
C SER A 205 3.04 14.43 -8.84
N LYS A 206 3.33 13.42 -9.68
CA LYS A 206 2.29 12.74 -10.46
C LYS A 206 1.28 12.02 -9.56
N SER A 207 1.75 11.37 -8.49
CA SER A 207 0.89 10.68 -7.52
C SER A 207 -0.06 11.65 -6.81
N ALA A 208 0.40 12.86 -6.52
CA ALA A 208 -0.38 13.87 -5.81
C ALA A 208 -1.36 14.66 -6.71
N HIS A 209 -1.09 14.78 -8.02
CA HIS A 209 -1.80 15.71 -8.89
C HIS A 209 -2.35 15.10 -10.18
N ALA A 210 -1.95 13.89 -10.53
CA ALA A 210 -2.37 13.19 -11.74
C ALA A 210 -3.08 11.86 -11.38
N ASP A 211 -3.19 10.96 -12.36
CA ASP A 211 -3.83 9.66 -12.16
C ASP A 211 -2.98 8.76 -11.24
N VAL A 212 -3.56 8.40 -10.09
CA VAL A 212 -3.00 7.48 -9.08
C VAL A 212 -2.57 6.13 -9.67
N ARG A 213 -3.18 5.70 -10.78
CA ARG A 213 -2.90 4.42 -11.44
C ARG A 213 -1.56 4.39 -12.19
N LEU A 214 -0.90 5.53 -12.36
CA LEU A 214 0.38 5.62 -13.09
C LEU A 214 1.60 5.23 -12.26
N VAL A 215 1.44 4.95 -10.97
CA VAL A 215 2.55 4.69 -10.04
C VAL A 215 2.76 3.19 -9.86
N LYS A 216 3.64 2.59 -10.67
CA LYS A 216 3.86 1.13 -10.69
C LYS A 216 5.15 0.64 -9.99
N HIS A 217 5.91 1.53 -9.37
CA HIS A 217 7.28 1.25 -8.92
C HIS A 217 7.55 1.69 -7.47
N ALA A 218 6.68 1.31 -6.53
CA ALA A 218 6.82 1.71 -5.13
C ALA A 218 8.14 1.23 -4.53
N ARG A 219 8.50 -0.05 -4.73
CA ARG A 219 9.76 -0.65 -4.23
C ARG A 219 10.99 0.14 -4.68
N ASP A 220 11.11 0.38 -5.98
CA ASP A 220 12.25 1.11 -6.55
C ASP A 220 12.30 2.55 -6.03
N THR A 221 11.14 3.17 -5.82
CA THR A 221 11.04 4.52 -5.26
C THR A 221 11.54 4.55 -3.82
N VAL A 222 11.15 3.59 -2.97
CA VAL A 222 11.64 3.48 -1.57
C VAL A 222 13.15 3.23 -1.53
N ALA A 223 13.64 2.33 -2.37
CA ALA A 223 15.06 2.02 -2.45
C ALA A 223 15.89 3.26 -2.86
N ALA A 224 15.44 3.96 -3.90
CA ALA A 224 16.06 5.19 -4.38
C ALA A 224 16.00 6.32 -3.33
N THR A 225 14.87 6.47 -2.63
CA THR A 225 14.73 7.43 -1.52
C THR A 225 15.72 7.14 -0.40
N SER A 226 15.90 5.87 -0.03
CA SER A 226 16.84 5.47 1.01
C SER A 226 18.29 5.88 0.65
N ARG A 227 18.71 5.65 -0.61
CA ARG A 227 20.03 6.06 -1.10
C ARG A 227 20.21 7.57 -1.08
N VAL A 228 19.26 8.31 -1.66
CA VAL A 228 19.31 9.78 -1.73
C VAL A 228 19.41 10.39 -0.33
N ILE A 229 18.58 9.92 0.60
CA ILE A 229 18.58 10.44 1.97
C ILE A 229 19.90 10.08 2.69
N ALA A 230 20.44 8.88 2.48
CA ALA A 230 21.72 8.48 3.07
C ALA A 230 22.86 9.41 2.64
N GLU A 231 22.93 9.81 1.37
CA GLU A 231 23.93 10.77 0.87
C GLU A 231 23.71 12.18 1.45
N LEU A 232 22.47 12.66 1.51
CA LEU A 232 22.18 13.99 2.07
C LEU A 232 22.58 14.09 3.55
N TYR A 233 22.46 13.02 4.32
CA TYR A 233 22.86 12.99 5.73
C TYR A 233 24.30 12.53 5.96
N ALA A 234 25.07 12.15 4.94
CA ALA A 234 26.50 11.87 5.08
C ALA A 234 27.24 13.13 5.55
#